data_AF-A0A9E8MVA7-F1
#
_entry.id   AF-A0A9E8MVA7-F1
#
_cell.length_a   1.000
_cell.length_b   1.000
_cell.length_c   1.000
_cell.angle_alpha   90.00
_cell.angle_beta   90.00
_cell.angle_gamma   90.00
#
_symmetry.space_group_name_H-M   'P 1'
#
loop_
_entity.id
_entity.type
_entity.pdbx_description
1 polymer ?
#
loop_
_entity_poly.entity_id
_entity_poly.type
_entity_poly.pdbx_seq_one_letter_code
_entity_poly.pdbx_strand_id
1 'polypeptide(L)'
;MKLENEDKTNETKGMLYEAYLNRGLRFDRRKRRASKMELLNLINAENGKGFKFHGSAAKQLKEIKVRLANATKLMIKHLDLDNVNEQALYKFLEELQSANNSEDVVKLVDEALYFTQENK
;
A
#
# COMPACT_ATOMS: atom_id res chain seq x y z
N MET A 1 27.12 6.64 -6.62
CA MET A 1 26.53 5.42 -7.20
C MET A 1 25.04 5.65 -7.29
N LYS A 2 24.51 5.96 -8.47
CA LYS A 2 23.05 6.06 -8.68
C LYS A 2 22.55 4.62 -8.60
N LEU A 3 21.79 4.28 -7.56
CA LEU A 3 21.01 3.04 -7.55
C LEU A 3 20.08 3.15 -8.75
N GLU A 4 20.35 2.36 -9.79
CA GLU A 4 19.40 2.16 -10.88
C GLU A 4 18.10 1.69 -10.23
N ASN A 5 17.03 2.46 -10.37
CA ASN A 5 15.70 1.99 -10.06
C ASN A 5 15.44 0.85 -11.02
N GLU A 6 15.71 -0.39 -10.62
CA GLU A 6 15.15 -1.54 -11.29
C GLU A 6 13.63 -1.35 -11.32
N ASP A 7 13.07 -1.21 -12.52
CA ASP A 7 11.64 -1.12 -12.69
C ASP A 7 11.02 -2.42 -12.17
N LYS A 8 10.43 -2.34 -10.97
CA LYS A 8 9.75 -3.48 -10.35
C LYS A 8 8.63 -3.95 -11.28
N THR A 9 8.57 -5.26 -11.52
CA THR A 9 7.46 -5.85 -12.28
C THR A 9 6.12 -5.56 -11.59
N ASN A 10 5.02 -5.48 -12.34
CA ASN A 10 3.69 -5.29 -11.77
C ASN A 10 3.34 -6.35 -10.71
N GLU A 11 3.84 -7.57 -10.91
CA GLU A 11 3.69 -8.67 -9.95
C GLU A 11 4.39 -8.35 -8.62
N THR A 12 5.65 -7.92 -8.68
CA THR A 12 6.41 -7.47 -7.50
C THR A 12 5.71 -6.31 -6.79
N LYS A 13 5.22 -5.33 -7.55
CA LYS A 13 4.45 -4.20 -7.01
C LYS A 13 3.20 -4.67 -6.25
N GLY A 14 2.45 -5.59 -6.85
CA GLY A 14 1.30 -6.24 -6.23
C GLY A 14 1.65 -6.96 -4.92
N MET A 15 2.76 -7.68 -4.90
CA MET A 15 3.23 -8.40 -3.72
C MET A 15 3.62 -7.46 -2.56
N LEU A 16 4.30 -6.34 -2.85
CA LEU A 16 4.66 -5.34 -1.83
C LEU A 16 3.40 -4.75 -1.17
N TYR A 17 2.42 -4.37 -2.00
CA TYR A 17 1.11 -3.90 -1.55
C TYR A 17 0.42 -4.92 -0.63
N GLU A 18 0.35 -6.18 -1.07
CA GLU A 18 -0.28 -7.25 -0.31
C GLU A 18 0.44 -7.50 1.02
N ALA A 19 1.77 -7.52 1.01
CA ALA A 19 2.59 -7.70 2.20
C ALA A 19 2.34 -6.59 3.24
N TYR A 20 2.33 -5.33 2.80
CA TYR A 20 2.08 -4.19 3.68
C TYR A 20 0.69 -4.25 4.32
N LEU A 21 -0.35 -4.50 3.52
CA LEU A 21 -1.70 -4.65 4.06
C LEU A 21 -1.81 -5.82 5.04
N ASN A 22 -1.19 -6.96 4.76
CA ASN A 22 -1.23 -8.11 5.66
C ASN A 22 -0.60 -7.81 7.03
N ARG A 23 0.45 -6.97 7.09
CA ARG A 23 1.05 -6.52 8.36
C ARG A 23 0.08 -5.76 9.25
N GLY A 24 -0.74 -4.87 8.68
CA GLY A 24 -1.74 -4.12 9.44
C GLY A 24 -3.04 -4.89 9.68
N LEU A 25 -3.56 -5.56 8.65
CA LEU A 25 -4.87 -6.21 8.73
C LEU A 25 -4.88 -7.47 9.61
N ARG A 26 -3.71 -8.03 9.97
CA ARG A 26 -3.64 -9.14 10.96
C ARG A 26 -4.24 -8.76 12.31
N PHE A 27 -4.30 -7.46 12.64
CA PHE A 27 -4.87 -6.95 13.89
C PHE A 27 -6.40 -6.81 13.87
N ASP A 28 -7.08 -6.97 12.73
CA ASP A 28 -8.55 -7.00 12.65
C ASP A 28 -9.06 -8.10 11.69
N ARG A 29 -9.38 -9.27 12.27
CA ARG A 29 -9.84 -10.46 11.54
C ARG A 29 -11.17 -10.28 10.80
N ARG A 30 -11.93 -9.21 11.08
CA ARG A 30 -13.19 -8.91 10.38
C ARG A 30 -12.94 -8.24 9.02
N LYS A 31 -11.74 -7.70 8.80
CA LYS A 31 -11.39 -7.05 7.53
C LYS A 31 -11.11 -8.10 6.46
N ARG A 32 -11.55 -7.81 5.23
CA ARG A 32 -11.24 -8.64 4.06
C ARG A 32 -9.73 -8.72 3.87
N ARG A 33 -9.21 -9.93 3.65
CA ARG A 33 -7.80 -10.20 3.36
C ARG A 33 -7.25 -9.30 2.26
N ALA A 34 -5.96 -8.97 2.34
CA ALA A 34 -5.26 -8.29 1.27
C ALA A 34 -5.19 -9.19 0.03
N SER A 35 -5.18 -8.58 -1.15
CA SER A 35 -4.85 -9.32 -2.37
C SER A 35 -4.03 -8.44 -3.30
N LYS A 36 -2.92 -8.97 -3.84
CA LYS A 36 -2.13 -8.28 -4.87
C LYS A 36 -2.97 -7.86 -6.08
N MET A 37 -4.05 -8.60 -6.38
CA MET A 37 -4.95 -8.30 -7.48
C MET A 37 -5.62 -6.93 -7.37
N GLU A 38 -5.77 -6.38 -6.16
CA GLU A 38 -6.35 -5.05 -5.96
C GLU A 38 -5.50 -3.99 -6.66
N LEU A 39 -4.18 -4.03 -6.46
CA LEU A 39 -3.25 -3.11 -7.11
C LEU A 39 -3.09 -3.43 -8.60
N LEU A 40 -3.02 -4.71 -8.98
CA LEU A 40 -2.93 -5.11 -10.39
C LEU A 40 -4.16 -4.64 -11.19
N ASN A 41 -5.35 -4.67 -10.59
CA ASN A 41 -6.56 -4.16 -11.21
C ASN A 41 -6.50 -2.64 -11.40
N LEU A 42 -5.94 -1.90 -10.45
CA LEU A 42 -5.72 -0.47 -10.60
C LEU A 42 -4.75 -0.20 -11.76
N ILE A 43 -3.60 -0.87 -11.80
CA ILE A 43 -2.62 -0.75 -12.88
C ILE A 43 -3.27 -1.04 -14.23
N ASN A 44 -4.09 -2.11 -14.33
CA ASN A 44 -4.80 -2.43 -15.55
C ASN A 44 -5.83 -1.36 -15.93
N ALA A 45 -6.55 -0.79 -14.97
CA ALA A 45 -7.53 0.27 -15.21
C ALA A 45 -6.85 1.58 -15.67
N GLU A 46 -5.72 1.94 -15.09
CA GLU A 46 -4.90 3.09 -15.51
C GLU A 46 -4.37 2.92 -16.94
N ASN A 47 -4.01 1.68 -17.32
CA ASN A 47 -3.56 1.34 -18.67
C ASN A 47 -4.71 1.10 -19.68
N GLY A 48 -5.97 1.37 -19.31
CA GLY A 48 -7.12 1.17 -20.19
C GLY A 48 -7.48 -0.29 -20.46
N LYS A 49 -6.90 -1.24 -19.72
CA LYS A 49 -7.14 -2.70 -19.81
C LYS A 49 -8.14 -3.21 -18.75
N GLY A 50 -8.86 -2.32 -18.08
CA GLY A 50 -9.75 -2.65 -16.97
C GLY A 50 -11.03 -3.36 -17.41
N PHE A 51 -11.49 -4.33 -16.61
CA PHE A 51 -12.83 -4.91 -16.76
C PHE A 51 -13.88 -3.93 -16.22
N LYS A 52 -14.98 -3.71 -16.97
CA LYS A 52 -16.08 -2.79 -16.58
C LYS A 52 -16.62 -3.04 -15.16
N PHE A 53 -16.52 -4.26 -14.66
CA PHE A 53 -17.03 -4.67 -13.34
C PHE A 53 -16.20 -4.15 -12.15
N HIS A 54 -14.90 -3.85 -12.34
CA HIS A 54 -14.03 -3.37 -11.26
C HIS A 54 -14.12 -1.85 -11.01
N GLY A 55 -14.87 -1.13 -11.85
CA GLY A 55 -15.00 0.33 -11.77
C GLY A 55 -13.79 1.09 -12.30
N SER A 56 -13.86 2.42 -12.26
CA SER A 56 -12.82 3.31 -12.78
C SER A 56 -11.52 3.26 -11.96
N ALA A 57 -10.40 3.63 -12.58
CA ALA A 57 -9.12 3.76 -11.88
C ALA A 57 -9.23 4.66 -10.64
N ALA A 58 -9.94 5.79 -10.74
CA ALA A 58 -10.17 6.69 -9.60
C ALA A 58 -10.91 6.02 -8.44
N LYS A 59 -11.92 5.18 -8.72
CA LYS A 59 -12.64 4.43 -7.69
C LYS A 59 -11.72 3.42 -7.02
N GLN A 60 -10.97 2.65 -7.82
CA GLN A 60 -10.05 1.63 -7.31
C GLN A 60 -8.93 2.25 -6.47
N LEU A 61 -8.36 3.37 -6.91
CA LEU A 61 -7.37 4.14 -6.16
C LEU A 61 -7.93 4.61 -4.81
N LYS A 62 -9.15 5.16 -4.79
CA LYS A 62 -9.82 5.58 -3.55
C LYS A 62 -9.99 4.41 -2.58
N GLU A 63 -10.42 3.25 -3.06
CA GLU A 63 -10.57 2.05 -2.23
C GLU A 63 -9.23 1.55 -1.67
N ILE A 64 -8.19 1.55 -2.50
CA ILE A 64 -6.82 1.21 -2.11
C ILE A 64 -6.31 2.14 -1.02
N LYS A 65 -6.46 3.47 -1.18
CA LYS A 65 -6.06 4.45 -0.17
C LYS A 65 -6.76 4.22 1.17
N VAL A 66 -8.06 3.97 1.15
CA VAL A 66 -8.84 3.68 2.37
C VAL A 66 -8.32 2.41 3.06
N ARG A 67 -8.02 1.36 2.29
CA ARG A 67 -7.50 0.10 2.85
C ARG A 67 -6.12 0.30 3.47
N LEU A 68 -5.21 0.98 2.77
CA LEU A 68 -3.88 1.31 3.28
C LEU A 68 -3.96 2.14 4.55
N ALA A 69 -4.75 3.22 4.55
CA ALA A 69 -4.90 4.06 5.74
C ALA A 69 -5.44 3.29 6.96
N ASN A 70 -6.39 2.37 6.76
CA ASN A 70 -6.89 1.53 7.85
C ASN A 70 -5.83 0.55 8.37
N ALA A 71 -5.06 -0.07 7.47
CA ALA A 71 -3.97 -0.96 7.86
C ALA A 71 -2.88 -0.21 8.64
N THR A 72 -2.49 0.98 8.18
CA THR A 72 -1.49 1.83 8.85
C THR A 72 -1.96 2.26 10.24
N LYS A 73 -3.23 2.66 10.41
CA LYS A 73 -3.79 2.98 11.73
C LYS A 73 -3.76 1.78 12.69
N LEU A 74 -4.00 0.57 12.17
CA LEU A 74 -3.86 -0.64 12.99
C LEU A 74 -2.40 -0.89 13.37
N MET A 75 -1.46 -0.66 12.46
CA MET A 75 -0.03 -0.78 12.74
C MET A 75 0.44 0.21 13.81
N ILE A 76 0.13 1.50 13.67
CA ILE A 76 0.44 2.52 14.68
C ILE A 76 -0.13 2.14 16.06
N LYS A 77 -1.34 1.58 16.09
CA LYS A 77 -2.01 1.22 17.34
C LYS A 77 -1.41 -0.03 18.03
N HIS A 78 -0.89 -0.99 17.25
CA HIS A 78 -0.63 -2.34 17.74
C HIS A 78 0.82 -2.82 17.59
N LEU A 79 1.64 -2.15 16.76
CA LEU A 79 3.07 -2.41 16.70
C LEU A 79 3.78 -1.63 17.81
N ASP A 80 4.81 -2.24 18.39
CA ASP A 80 5.75 -1.55 19.26
C ASP A 80 6.77 -0.81 18.40
N LEU A 81 6.43 0.43 18.02
CA LEU A 81 7.23 1.28 17.14
C LEU A 81 8.03 2.26 17.99
N ASP A 82 9.28 2.51 17.61
CA ASP A 82 9.95 3.71 18.09
C ASP A 82 9.30 4.98 17.52
N ASN A 83 9.60 6.13 18.13
CA ASN A 83 9.03 7.42 17.71
C ASN A 83 9.34 7.74 16.23
N VAL A 84 10.50 7.32 15.70
CA VAL A 84 10.87 7.62 14.31
C VAL A 84 9.96 6.86 13.35
N ASN A 85 9.77 5.57 13.58
CA ASN A 85 8.93 4.70 12.76
C ASN A 85 7.44 5.08 12.89
N GLU A 86 6.97 5.44 14.08
CA GLU A 86 5.59 5.92 14.26
C GLU A 86 5.35 7.22 13.48
N GLN A 87 6.24 8.21 13.57
CA GLN A 87 6.13 9.45 12.80
C GLN A 87 6.20 9.23 11.29
N ALA A 88 7.04 8.28 10.84
CA ALA A 88 7.09 7.90 9.43
C ALA A 88 5.75 7.32 8.94
N LEU A 89 5.03 6.56 9.78
CA LEU A 89 3.70 6.06 9.44
C LEU A 89 2.62 7.15 9.43
N TYR A 90 2.69 8.17 10.29
CA TYR A 90 1.81 9.33 10.18
C TYR A 90 2.08 10.12 8.90
N LYS A 91 3.35 10.33 8.55
CA LYS A 91 3.73 10.98 7.28
C LYS A 91 3.23 10.19 6.07
N PHE A 92 3.35 8.87 6.08
CA PHE A 92 2.76 8.01 5.04
C PHE A 92 1.25 8.26 4.87
N LEU A 93 0.49 8.42 5.97
CA LEU A 93 -0.95 8.69 5.90
C LEU A 93 -1.27 10.03 5.22
N GLU A 94 -0.44 11.05 5.45
CA GLU A 94 -0.55 12.36 4.82
C GLU A 94 -0.23 12.28 3.33
N GLU A 95 0.91 11.69 2.96
CA GLU A 95 1.36 11.56 1.57
C GLU A 95 0.43 10.68 0.74
N LEU A 96 -0.17 9.65 1.35
CA LEU A 96 -1.16 8.80 0.71
C LEU A 96 -2.37 9.58 0.20
N GLN A 97 -2.74 10.72 0.82
CA GLN A 97 -3.82 11.57 0.31
C GLN A 97 -3.48 12.15 -1.06
N SER A 98 -2.20 12.45 -1.30
CA SER A 98 -1.70 13.08 -2.53
C SER A 98 -1.35 12.10 -3.65
N ALA A 99 -1.36 10.77 -3.40
CA ALA A 99 -1.05 9.77 -4.42
C ALA A 99 -2.11 9.77 -5.56
N ASN A 100 -1.69 9.84 -6.82
CA ASN A 100 -2.62 10.01 -7.96
C ASN A 100 -2.78 8.75 -8.81
N ASN A 101 -1.92 7.75 -8.62
CA ASN A 101 -1.89 6.54 -9.42
C ASN A 101 -1.25 5.37 -8.65
N SER A 102 -1.20 4.20 -9.29
CA SER A 102 -0.58 3.00 -8.73
C SER A 102 0.91 3.15 -8.43
N GLU A 103 1.67 3.91 -9.23
CA GLU A 103 3.11 4.12 -8.99
C GLU A 103 3.37 4.93 -7.71
N ASP A 104 2.58 5.98 -7.47
CA ASP A 104 2.67 6.76 -6.23
C ASP A 104 2.38 5.87 -5.02
N VAL A 105 1.34 5.03 -5.12
CA VAL A 105 1.00 4.07 -4.06
C VAL A 105 2.14 3.09 -3.81
N VAL A 106 2.72 2.53 -4.87
CA VAL A 106 3.82 1.54 -4.77
C VAL A 106 5.04 2.16 -4.10
N LYS A 107 5.42 3.39 -4.47
CA LYS A 107 6.56 4.08 -3.86
C LYS A 107 6.36 4.27 -2.36
N LEU A 108 5.18 4.77 -1.97
CA LEU A 108 4.84 4.97 -0.56
C LEU A 108 4.83 3.65 0.22
N VAL A 109 4.28 2.58 -0.37
CA VAL A 109 4.23 1.26 0.26
C VAL A 109 5.62 0.67 0.44
N ASP A 110 6.48 0.77 -0.58
CA ASP A 110 7.84 0.25 -0.54
C ASP A 110 8.66 0.91 0.58
N GLU A 111 8.53 2.23 0.71
CA GLU A 111 9.15 2.99 1.82
C GLU A 111 8.55 2.58 3.17
N ALA A 112 7.23 2.51 3.29
CA ALA A 112 6.56 2.17 4.54
C ALA A 112 6.78 0.72 4.99
N LEU A 113 7.15 -0.19 4.09
CA LEU A 113 7.56 -1.54 4.44
C LEU A 113 8.87 -1.57 5.22
N TYR A 114 9.73 -0.57 5.10
CA TYR A 114 10.95 -0.45 5.90
C TYR A 114 10.62 -0.09 7.36
N PHE A 115 9.75 0.89 7.58
CA PHE A 115 9.35 1.35 8.93
C PHE A 115 8.46 0.36 9.70
N THR A 116 7.95 -0.66 9.02
CA THR A 116 7.08 -1.68 9.61
C THR A 116 7.76 -3.04 9.75
N GLN A 117 9.09 -3.10 9.60
CA GLN A 117 9.85 -4.29 9.93
C GLN A 117 9.88 -4.44 11.46
N GLU A 118 9.39 -5.57 11.96
CA GLU A 118 9.59 -5.92 13.36
C GLU A 118 11.09 -6.19 13.56
N ASN A 119 11.76 -5.38 14.39
CA ASN A 119 13.10 -5.71 14.88
C ASN A 119 12.99 -7.05 15.63
N LYS A 120 13.50 -8.13 15.06
CA LYS A 120 13.61 -9.44 15.71
C LYS A 120 15.01 -9.64 16.24
#